data_AF-A0A1H0VE79-F1
#
_entry.id   AF-A0A1H0VE79-F1
#
_cell.length_a   1.000
_cell.length_b   1.000
_cell.length_c   1.000
_cell.angle_alpha   90.00
_cell.angle_beta   90.00
_cell.angle_gamma   90.00
#
_symmetry.space_group_name_H-M   'P 1'
#
loop_
_entity.id
_entity.type
_entity.pdbx_description
1 polymer ?
#
loop_
_entity_poly.entity_id
_entity_poly.type
_entity_poly.pdbx_seq_one_letter_code
_entity_poly.pdbx_strand_id
1 'polypeptide(L)'
;MRHLNNEMAFTLLEMLIALACSLVVFVLIVPVLHVMDSKREVKLNPLEWEVFYQQTKLEVKEAKEIQVTDSVLTMKTLNDQLVSFEIYQDKLRRRVNGTGHEILLQNIKSLIFTPKENGFQLSVVDLSGKSYSKTFFTYSEIPVNGL
;
A
#
# COMPACT_ATOMS: atom_id res chain seq x y z
N MET A 1 41.75 -51.09 14.47
CA MET A 1 41.85 -49.62 14.61
C MET A 1 40.50 -49.09 15.05
N ARG A 2 40.38 -48.62 16.30
CA ARG A 2 39.16 -47.99 16.82
C ARG A 2 39.44 -46.49 16.89
N HIS A 3 38.86 -45.70 15.99
CA HIS A 3 38.84 -44.26 16.13
C HIS A 3 37.95 -43.91 17.32
N LEU A 4 38.56 -43.41 18.40
CA LEU A 4 37.83 -42.75 19.48
C LEU A 4 37.56 -41.32 18.99
N ASN A 5 36.36 -41.07 18.49
CA ASN A 5 35.93 -39.70 18.22
C ASN A 5 35.79 -38.96 19.55
N ASN A 6 36.60 -37.91 19.72
CA ASN A 6 36.54 -37.01 20.87
C ASN A 6 35.42 -35.98 20.65
N GLU A 7 34.18 -36.40 20.81
CA GLU A 7 33.01 -35.52 20.75
C GLU A 7 32.92 -34.74 22.08
N MET A 8 33.48 -33.53 22.13
CA MET A 8 33.31 -32.65 23.28
C MET A 8 31.87 -32.11 23.29
N ALA A 9 31.06 -32.60 24.23
CA ALA A 9 29.70 -32.12 24.43
C ALA A 9 29.70 -30.75 25.11
N PHE A 10 28.74 -29.90 24.75
CA PHE A 10 28.55 -28.60 25.39
C PHE A 10 27.98 -28.76 26.80
N THR A 11 28.51 -27.96 27.73
CA THR A 11 27.93 -27.81 29.05
C THR A 11 26.65 -26.97 28.99
N LEU A 12 25.74 -27.18 29.95
CA LEU A 12 24.53 -26.36 30.07
C LEU A 12 24.85 -24.86 30.20
N LEU A 13 25.97 -24.53 30.86
CA LEU A 13 26.43 -23.16 31.04
C LEU A 13 26.83 -22.52 29.70
N GLU A 14 27.58 -23.24 28.85
CA GLU A 14 27.95 -22.75 27.51
C GLU A 14 26.71 -22.53 26.65
N MET A 15 25.72 -23.42 26.72
CA MET A 15 24.44 -23.25 26.02
C MET A 15 23.67 -22.01 26.50
N LEU A 16 23.67 -21.75 27.82
CA LEU A 16 23.01 -20.58 28.39
C LEU A 16 23.70 -19.27 27.99
N ILE A 17 25.04 -19.27 27.97
CA ILE A 17 25.84 -18.12 27.51
C ILE A 17 25.62 -17.89 26.01
N ALA A 18 25.64 -18.94 25.19
CA ALA A 18 25.36 -18.84 23.76
C ALA A 18 23.95 -18.27 23.50
N LEU A 19 22.94 -18.76 24.23
CA LEU A 19 21.58 -18.25 24.14
C LEU A 19 21.49 -16.77 24.54
N ALA A 20 22.12 -16.38 25.66
CA ALA A 20 22.15 -14.98 26.09
C ALA A 20 22.81 -14.08 25.04
N CYS A 21 23.93 -14.51 24.44
CA CYS A 21 24.58 -13.80 23.35
C CYS A 21 23.68 -13.69 22.11
N SER A 22 23.00 -14.78 21.71
CA SER A 22 22.06 -14.75 20.57
C SER A 22 20.90 -13.78 20.81
N LEU A 23 20.33 -13.75 22.02
CA LEU A 23 19.24 -12.82 22.36
C LEU A 23 19.68 -11.36 22.26
N VAL A 24 20.91 -11.04 22.72
CA VAL A 24 21.47 -9.69 22.58
C VAL A 24 21.60 -9.31 21.11
N VAL A 25 22.11 -10.21 20.26
CA VAL A 25 22.20 -9.96 18.81
C VAL A 25 20.83 -9.70 18.20
N PHE A 26 19.81 -10.48 18.55
CA PHE A 26 18.44 -10.26 18.03
C PHE A 26 17.86 -8.91 18.43
N VAL A 27 18.06 -8.47 19.68
CA VAL A 27 17.60 -7.15 20.14
C VAL A 27 18.29 -6.02 19.38
N LEU A 28 19.57 -6.17 19.06
CA LEU A 28 20.35 -5.16 18.34
C LEU A 28 20.03 -5.07 16.84
N ILE A 29 19.42 -6.10 16.23
CA ILE A 29 19.00 -6.06 14.82
C ILE A 29 17.85 -5.07 14.58
N VAL A 30 16.91 -4.96 15.52
CA VAL A 30 15.73 -4.09 15.40
C VAL A 30 16.09 -2.61 15.15
N PRO A 31 16.95 -1.95 15.95
CA PRO A 31 17.33 -0.56 15.70
C PRO A 31 18.12 -0.39 14.39
N VAL A 32 18.93 -1.36 13.97
CA VAL A 32 19.67 -1.32 12.70
C VAL A 32 18.70 -1.27 11.52
N LEU A 33 17.68 -2.13 11.52
CA LEU A 33 16.64 -2.14 10.50
C LEU A 33 15.86 -0.81 10.47
N HIS A 34 15.55 -0.25 11.64
CA HIS A 34 14.85 1.04 11.73
C HIS A 34 15.67 2.20 11.13
N VAL A 35 16.98 2.25 11.39
CA VAL A 35 17.86 3.30 10.85
C VAL A 35 17.99 3.20 9.33
N MET A 36 18.05 1.97 8.80
CA MET A 36 18.03 1.76 7.34
C MET A 36 16.74 2.28 6.70
N ASP A 37 15.61 2.21 7.41
CA ASP A 37 14.32 2.64 6.89
C ASP A 37 14.08 4.17 6.99
N SER A 38 14.70 4.83 7.96
CA SER A 38 14.53 6.28 8.21
C SER A 38 15.13 7.21 7.14
N LYS A 39 15.88 6.68 6.17
CA LYS A 39 16.40 7.45 5.01
C LYS A 39 15.42 7.51 3.83
N ARG A 40 14.15 7.15 4.02
CA ARG A 40 13.15 7.22 2.96
C ARG A 40 12.92 8.68 2.56
N GLU A 41 13.34 8.99 1.34
CA GLU A 41 12.92 10.19 0.61
C GLU A 41 11.39 10.34 0.68
N VAL A 42 10.90 11.59 0.63
CA VAL A 42 9.47 11.90 0.58
C VAL A 42 8.92 11.49 -0.79
N LYS A 43 8.69 10.18 -0.95
CA LYS A 43 8.18 9.54 -2.16
C LYS A 43 7.04 8.60 -1.83
N LEU A 44 6.24 8.28 -2.84
CA LEU A 44 5.16 7.32 -2.69
C LEU A 44 5.77 5.93 -2.42
N ASN A 45 5.26 5.23 -1.40
CA ASN A 45 5.75 3.90 -1.07
C ASN A 45 5.26 2.90 -2.15
N PRO A 46 6.15 2.12 -2.79
CA PRO A 46 5.74 1.13 -3.79
C PRO A 46 4.72 0.10 -3.26
N LEU A 47 4.83 -0.29 -1.98
CA LEU A 47 3.88 -1.21 -1.37
C LEU A 47 2.50 -0.56 -1.19
N GLU A 48 2.47 0.70 -0.75
CA GLU A 48 1.23 1.48 -0.61
C GLU A 48 0.51 1.60 -1.95
N TRP A 49 1.25 1.88 -3.04
CA TRP A 49 0.71 1.93 -4.39
C TRP A 49 0.06 0.61 -4.83
N GLU A 50 0.71 -0.53 -4.58
CA GLU A 50 0.17 -1.83 -4.97
C GLU A 50 -1.02 -2.24 -4.11
N VAL A 51 -0.99 -2.00 -2.79
CA VAL A 51 -2.13 -2.27 -1.90
C VAL A 51 -3.35 -1.45 -2.33
N PHE A 52 -3.16 -0.16 -2.56
CA PHE A 52 -4.20 0.73 -3.07
C PHE A 52 -4.79 0.20 -4.39
N TYR A 53 -3.94 -0.22 -5.33
CA TYR A 53 -4.41 -0.74 -6.62
C TYR A 53 -5.26 -2.00 -6.45
N GLN A 54 -4.84 -2.96 -5.61
CA GLN A 54 -5.60 -4.19 -5.39
C GLN A 54 -6.94 -3.93 -4.70
N GLN A 55 -6.94 -3.08 -3.66
CA GLN A 55 -8.16 -2.75 -2.92
C GLN A 55 -9.17 -2.01 -3.81
N THR A 56 -8.71 -0.96 -4.50
CA THR A 56 -9.57 -0.18 -5.40
C THR A 56 -10.09 -1.03 -6.54
N LYS A 57 -9.29 -1.98 -7.06
CA LYS A 57 -9.73 -2.91 -8.10
C LYS A 57 -10.87 -3.81 -7.62
N LEU A 58 -10.86 -4.27 -6.37
CA LEU A 58 -11.96 -5.05 -5.82
C LEU A 58 -13.21 -4.17 -5.65
N GLU A 59 -13.04 -2.95 -5.16
CA GLU A 59 -14.15 -2.01 -4.97
C GLU A 59 -14.81 -1.60 -6.29
N VAL A 60 -14.02 -1.36 -7.34
CA VAL A 60 -14.52 -1.07 -8.69
C VAL A 60 -15.36 -2.23 -9.26
N LYS A 61 -15.07 -3.48 -8.89
CA LYS A 61 -15.90 -4.63 -9.29
C LYS A 61 -17.26 -4.66 -8.60
N GLU A 62 -17.37 -4.06 -7.43
CA GLU A 62 -18.59 -3.99 -6.63
C GLU A 62 -19.35 -2.66 -6.82
N ALA A 63 -18.87 -1.81 -7.74
CA ALA A 63 -19.53 -0.55 -8.07
C ALA A 63 -20.73 -0.79 -9.00
N LYS A 64 -21.84 -0.10 -8.75
CA LYS A 64 -23.01 0.00 -9.64
C LYS A 64 -22.87 1.12 -10.65
N GLU A 65 -22.20 2.20 -10.24
CA GLU A 65 -22.03 3.41 -11.04
C GLU A 65 -20.68 4.04 -10.70
N ILE A 66 -19.98 4.54 -11.71
CA ILE A 66 -18.72 5.25 -11.55
C ILE A 66 -18.81 6.59 -12.30
N GLN A 67 -18.54 7.66 -11.57
CA GLN A 67 -18.45 9.01 -12.10
C GLN A 67 -17.02 9.49 -11.94
N VAL A 68 -16.43 9.95 -13.04
CA VAL A 68 -15.04 10.38 -13.09
C VAL A 68 -15.01 11.86 -13.46
N THR A 69 -14.34 12.65 -12.62
CA THR A 69 -13.94 14.03 -12.91
C THR A 69 -12.42 14.11 -12.76
N ASP A 70 -11.78 15.12 -13.36
CA ASP A 70 -10.32 15.28 -13.37
C ASP A 70 -9.65 15.04 -12.00
N SER A 71 -10.27 15.51 -10.90
CA SER A 71 -9.71 15.47 -9.55
C SER A 71 -10.46 14.57 -8.56
N VAL A 72 -11.63 14.06 -8.93
CA VAL A 72 -12.51 13.30 -8.04
C VAL A 72 -13.07 12.09 -8.76
N LEU A 73 -12.96 10.94 -8.11
CA LEU A 73 -13.66 9.71 -8.50
C LEU A 73 -14.77 9.45 -7.50
N THR A 74 -15.99 9.25 -7.99
CA THR A 74 -17.14 8.92 -7.16
C THR A 74 -17.75 7.61 -7.64
N MET A 75 -18.03 6.69 -6.71
CA MET A 75 -18.60 5.39 -7.00
C MET A 75 -19.81 5.13 -6.12
N LYS A 76 -20.83 4.50 -6.68
CA LYS A 76 -21.98 4.02 -5.92
C LYS A 76 -21.86 2.51 -5.75
N THR A 77 -21.83 2.04 -4.50
CA THR A 77 -21.69 0.60 -4.19
C THR A 77 -23.02 -0.15 -4.37
N LEU A 78 -22.98 -1.49 -4.37
CA LEU A 78 -24.19 -2.33 -4.36
C LEU A 78 -25.18 -1.97 -3.23
N ASN A 79 -24.68 -1.50 -2.08
CA ASN A 79 -25.47 -1.12 -0.90
C ASN A 79 -25.94 0.35 -0.92
N ASP A 80 -25.90 1.02 -2.08
CA ASP A 80 -26.24 2.43 -2.27
C ASP A 80 -25.37 3.41 -1.47
N GLN A 81 -24.22 2.98 -0.97
CA GLN A 81 -23.24 3.89 -0.34
C GLN A 81 -22.45 4.65 -1.41
N LEU A 82 -22.23 5.94 -1.18
CA LEU A 82 -21.42 6.80 -2.03
C LEU A 82 -19.96 6.79 -1.56
N VAL A 83 -19.06 6.27 -2.36
CA VAL A 83 -17.63 6.29 -2.09
C VAL A 83 -16.98 7.37 -2.94
N SER A 84 -16.25 8.27 -2.32
CA SER A 84 -15.50 9.31 -3.04
C SER A 84 -14.01 9.25 -2.76
N PHE A 85 -13.23 9.53 -3.79
CA PHE A 85 -11.78 9.60 -3.78
C PHE A 85 -11.39 10.99 -4.22
N GLU A 86 -10.70 11.72 -3.34
CA GLU A 86 -10.36 13.11 -3.56
C GLU A 86 -8.95 13.40 -3.04
N ILE A 87 -8.28 14.36 -3.68
CA ILE A 87 -7.02 14.86 -3.16
C ILE A 87 -7.27 15.70 -1.90
N TYR A 88 -6.49 15.44 -0.85
CA TYR A 88 -6.49 16.21 0.38
C TYR A 88 -5.05 16.50 0.78
N GLN A 89 -4.62 17.74 0.55
CA GLN A 89 -3.21 18.14 0.72
C GLN A 89 -2.28 17.29 -0.15
N ASP A 90 -1.35 16.55 0.46
CA ASP A 90 -0.38 15.66 -0.18
C ASP A 90 -0.85 14.19 -0.23
N LYS A 91 -2.15 13.95 -0.03
CA LYS A 91 -2.72 12.60 0.15
C LYS A 91 -3.92 12.36 -0.76
N LEU A 92 -4.11 11.10 -1.14
CA LEU A 92 -5.38 10.62 -1.68
C LEU A 92 -6.25 10.12 -0.53
N ARG A 93 -7.42 10.73 -0.35
CA ARG A 93 -8.37 10.35 0.70
C ARG A 93 -9.60 9.69 0.12
N ARG A 94 -10.06 8.64 0.79
CA ARG A 94 -11.35 7.98 0.57
C ARG A 94 -12.36 8.35 1.65
N ARG A 95 -13.61 8.52 1.24
CA ARG A 95 -14.77 8.77 2.12
C ARG A 95 -15.94 7.90 1.70
N VAL A 96 -16.73 7.49 2.68
CA VAL A 96 -17.99 6.76 2.47
C VAL A 96 -19.13 7.61 3.01
N ASN A 97 -20.11 7.92 2.17
CA ASN A 97 -21.23 8.81 2.47
C ASN A 97 -20.77 10.18 3.03
N GLY A 98 -19.65 10.71 2.54
CA GLY A 98 -19.05 11.96 3.05
C GLY A 98 -18.42 11.85 4.44
N THR A 99 -18.47 10.67 5.06
CA THR A 99 -17.86 10.37 6.36
C THR A 99 -16.59 9.53 6.21
N GLY A 100 -15.78 9.51 7.26
CA GLY A 100 -14.51 8.79 7.27
C GLY A 100 -13.31 9.65 6.85
N HIS A 101 -12.11 9.12 7.14
CA HIS A 101 -10.83 9.73 6.81
C HIS A 101 -9.83 8.61 6.52
N GLU A 102 -10.07 7.86 5.46
CA GLU A 102 -9.16 6.80 5.04
C GLU A 102 -8.15 7.39 4.06
N ILE A 103 -6.87 7.39 4.45
CA ILE A 103 -5.77 7.80 3.58
C ILE A 103 -5.31 6.59 2.78
N LEU A 104 -5.42 6.67 1.46
CA LEU A 104 -5.07 5.57 0.56
C LEU A 104 -3.65 5.67 0.04
N LEU A 105 -3.21 6.90 -0.26
CA LEU A 105 -1.86 7.18 -0.75
C LEU A 105 -1.36 8.47 -0.10
N GLN A 106 -0.07 8.53 0.20
CA GLN A 106 0.62 9.68 0.78
C GLN A 106 1.77 10.16 -0.11
N ASN A 107 2.29 11.36 0.17
CA ASN A 107 3.39 11.97 -0.57
C ASN A 107 3.07 12.16 -2.06
N ILE A 108 1.83 12.55 -2.37
CA ILE A 108 1.36 12.85 -3.73
C ILE A 108 1.42 14.36 -3.97
N LYS A 109 1.94 14.75 -5.13
CA LYS A 109 1.90 16.13 -5.63
C LYS A 109 0.63 16.41 -6.42
N SER A 110 0.24 15.50 -7.29
CA SER A 110 -0.98 15.62 -8.11
C SER A 110 -1.49 14.26 -8.54
N LEU A 111 -2.78 14.20 -8.86
CA LEU A 111 -3.42 13.04 -9.45
C LEU A 111 -4.45 13.47 -10.48
N ILE A 112 -4.68 12.63 -11.49
CA ILE A 112 -5.68 12.83 -12.53
C ILE A 112 -6.41 11.51 -12.77
N PHE A 113 -7.73 11.56 -12.77
CA PHE A 113 -8.57 10.47 -13.25
C PHE A 113 -8.99 10.75 -14.69
N THR A 114 -8.82 9.77 -15.58
CA THR A 114 -9.19 9.89 -16.99
C THR A 114 -10.18 8.78 -17.34
N PRO A 115 -11.41 9.10 -17.81
CA PRO A 115 -12.37 8.09 -18.23
C PRO A 115 -11.84 7.30 -19.45
N LYS A 116 -12.19 6.03 -19.53
CA LYS A 116 -11.87 5.10 -20.63
C LYS A 116 -13.13 4.31 -20.98
N GLU A 117 -13.17 3.70 -22.17
CA GLU A 117 -14.36 2.97 -22.66
C GLU A 117 -14.88 1.91 -21.66
N ASN A 118 -13.98 1.20 -20.98
CA ASN A 118 -14.33 0.14 -20.02
C ASN A 118 -13.76 0.41 -18.62
N GLY A 119 -13.77 1.67 -18.16
CA GLY A 119 -13.30 2.02 -16.84
C GLY A 119 -12.61 3.38 -16.78
N PHE A 120 -11.51 3.48 -16.03
CA PHE A 120 -10.77 4.73 -15.89
C PHE A 120 -9.28 4.47 -15.65
N GLN A 121 -8.46 5.47 -15.95
CA GLN A 121 -7.04 5.48 -15.67
C GLN A 121 -6.76 6.49 -14.56
N LEU A 122 -5.98 6.08 -13.56
CA LEU A 122 -5.45 6.97 -12.53
C LEU A 122 -3.97 7.22 -12.81
N SER A 123 -3.61 8.49 -12.96
CA SER A 123 -2.23 8.96 -13.04
C SER A 123 -1.88 9.75 -11.78
N VAL A 124 -0.78 9.41 -11.13
CA VAL A 124 -0.32 10.05 -9.87
C VAL A 124 1.13 10.49 -10.04
N VAL A 125 1.45 11.69 -9.58
CA VAL A 125 2.82 12.19 -9.48
C VAL A 125 3.15 12.36 -8.00
N ASP A 126 4.21 11.71 -7.52
CA ASP A 126 4.65 11.84 -6.13
C ASP A 126 5.43 13.14 -5.87
N LEU A 127 5.70 13.44 -4.60
CA LEU A 127 6.46 14.64 -4.21
C LEU A 127 7.93 14.62 -4.70
N SER A 128 8.47 13.45 -5.05
CA SER A 128 9.78 13.30 -5.69
C SER A 128 9.76 13.55 -7.20
N GLY A 129 8.57 13.72 -7.79
CA GLY A 129 8.37 13.94 -9.23
C GLY A 129 8.24 12.66 -10.05
N LYS A 130 8.17 11.48 -9.40
CA LYS A 130 7.98 10.21 -10.08
C LYS A 130 6.50 9.97 -10.38
N SER A 131 6.22 9.55 -11.61
CA SER A 131 4.87 9.26 -12.08
C SER A 131 4.51 7.78 -11.95
N TYR A 132 3.27 7.52 -11.56
CA TYR A 132 2.66 6.21 -11.44
C TYR A 132 1.34 6.23 -12.21
N SER A 133 1.01 5.12 -12.88
CA SER A 133 -0.25 5.00 -13.62
C SER A 133 -0.79 3.59 -13.54
N LYS A 134 -2.09 3.45 -13.26
CA LYS A 134 -2.82 2.18 -13.32
C LYS A 134 -4.18 2.40 -13.96
N THR A 135 -4.63 1.41 -14.71
CA THR A 135 -5.97 1.37 -15.30
C THR A 135 -6.85 0.43 -14.50
N PHE A 136 -8.05 0.89 -14.20
CA PHE A 136 -9.11 0.13 -13.56
C PHE A 136 -10.16 -0.19 -14.62
N PHE A 137 -10.54 -1.45 -14.70
CA PHE A 137 -11.54 -1.93 -15.65
C PHE A 137 -12.84 -2.22 -14.92
N THR A 138 -13.95 -1.69 -15.44
CA THR A 138 -15.30 -2.08 -15.03
C THR A 138 -15.69 -3.36 -15.76
N TYR A 139 -16.53 -4.17 -15.12
CA TYR A 139 -17.18 -5.28 -15.81
C TYR A 139 -18.42 -4.75 -16.54
N SER A 140 -18.70 -5.31 -17.72
CA SER A 140 -19.67 -4.82 -18.68
C SER A 140 -21.00 -4.43 -18.02
N GLU A 141 -21.48 -3.24 -18.38
CA GLU A 141 -22.75 -2.57 -18.01
C GLU A 141 -22.68 -1.43 -16.98
N ILE A 142 -21.54 -1.15 -16.34
CA ILE A 142 -21.44 0.03 -15.47
C ILE A 142 -21.14 1.27 -16.31
N PRO A 143 -22.05 2.27 -16.38
CA PRO A 143 -21.78 3.51 -17.10
C PRO A 143 -20.64 4.26 -16.39
N VAL A 144 -19.59 4.58 -17.15
CA VAL A 144 -18.55 5.51 -16.71
C VAL A 144 -18.85 6.86 -17.36
N ASN A 145 -19.44 7.75 -16.59
CA ASN A 145 -19.77 9.09 -17.07
C ASN A 145 -18.60 10.04 -16.74
N GLY A 146 -18.03 10.64 -17.78
CA GLY A 146 -17.15 11.80 -17.66
C GLY A 146 -17.98 13.08 -17.74
N LEU A 147 -17.69 14.05 -16.87
CA LEU A 147 -18.17 15.43 -17.00
C LEU A 147 -17.11 16.28 -17.68
#